data_AF-A0A9D4NET6-F1
#
_entry.id   AF-A0A9D4NET6-F1
#
_cell.length_a   1.000
_cell.length_b   1.000
_cell.length_c   1.000
_cell.angle_alpha   90.00
_cell.angle_beta   90.00
_cell.angle_gamma   90.00
#
_symmetry.space_group_name_H-M   'P 1'
#
loop_
_entity.id
_entity.type
_entity.pdbx_description
1 polymer ?
#
loop_
_entity_poly.entity_id
_entity_poly.type
_entity_poly.pdbx_seq_one_letter_code
_entity_poly.pdbx_strand_id
1 'polypeptide(L)'
;MVQVQSICNWQQIQSESVTLSHFLLAEDKYRDFNNINVGDSNNINVGDSININVGDFNNINVGDSINKNVGDSININVGDSNNINVGDSNNINVGDFNKINVGDSNNINVGDFNNNNVGDFNNINVGDSININVGDSNNINVGDSNNINVGDSNNINVGDSNNINVGDSNNINVGDSININVGDFNNNNVGDFNNINVEDSININVGDSNNINVEDSNNINVGDSNNINVGDFNNINVGDFNNNNVGDFNNINVGDFNKINVGDSNKINVGVSNNINVGDPNNINVG
;
A
#
# COMPACT_ATOMS: atom_id res chain seq x y z
N MET A 1 -44.51 30.22 56.25
CA MET A 1 -43.16 30.76 56.48
C MET A 1 -42.19 29.69 55.99
N VAL A 2 -41.69 29.72 54.75
CA VAL A 2 -40.69 30.62 54.14
C VAL A 2 -39.34 30.61 54.88
N GLN A 3 -38.39 29.88 54.27
CA GLN A 3 -36.90 30.03 54.17
C GLN A 3 -36.08 30.02 55.47
N VAL A 4 -34.84 29.49 55.53
CA VAL A 4 -33.58 30.01 54.94
C VAL A 4 -32.49 28.92 54.83
N GLN A 5 -31.56 29.16 53.88
CA GLN A 5 -30.40 28.43 53.34
C GLN A 5 -29.22 28.13 54.28
N SER A 6 -28.31 27.22 53.83
CA SER A 6 -26.82 27.32 53.76
C SER A 6 -26.09 26.04 54.25
N ILE A 7 -24.90 25.59 53.85
CA ILE A 7 -23.82 25.85 52.86
C ILE A 7 -22.88 24.60 52.95
N CYS A 8 -22.11 24.34 51.90
CA CYS A 8 -21.09 23.31 51.65
C CYS A 8 -20.22 22.80 52.84
N ASN A 9 -19.75 21.54 52.74
CA ASN A 9 -18.31 21.30 52.82
C ASN A 9 -17.87 20.04 52.04
N TRP A 10 -17.05 20.29 51.02
CA TRP A 10 -16.23 19.31 50.31
C TRP A 10 -14.99 18.99 51.15
N GLN A 11 -14.67 17.72 51.41
CA GLN A 11 -13.31 17.16 51.54
C GLN A 11 -13.35 15.79 52.24
N GLN A 12 -13.32 14.70 51.47
CA GLN A 12 -12.28 13.67 51.59
C GLN A 12 -12.45 12.64 50.45
N ILE A 13 -11.67 12.83 49.39
CA ILE A 13 -11.27 11.77 48.48
C ILE A 13 -10.16 11.00 49.21
N GLN A 14 -10.21 9.67 49.30
CA GLN A 14 -9.11 8.78 48.93
C GLN A 14 -9.56 7.30 49.01
N SER A 15 -9.19 6.59 47.95
CA SER A 15 -9.12 5.14 47.76
C SER A 15 -10.42 4.33 47.67
N GLU A 16 -10.47 3.48 46.63
CA GLU A 16 -11.42 2.40 46.35
C GLU A 16 -12.64 2.78 45.49
N SER A 17 -12.45 2.74 44.17
CA SER A 17 -13.56 2.46 43.25
C SER A 17 -13.08 1.67 42.03
N VAL A 18 -12.84 0.37 42.23
CA VAL A 18 -13.19 -0.59 41.17
C VAL A 18 -14.67 -0.89 41.37
N THR A 19 -15.53 -0.11 40.74
CA THR A 19 -16.95 -0.45 40.63
C THR A 19 -17.30 -0.56 39.17
N LEU A 20 -17.42 -1.80 38.71
CA LEU A 20 -18.22 -2.18 37.55
C LEU A 20 -19.61 -1.50 37.72
N SER A 21 -19.92 -0.51 36.89
CA SER A 21 -21.29 -0.03 36.78
C SER A 21 -21.71 -0.09 35.32
N HIS A 22 -22.43 -1.17 35.00
CA HIS A 22 -23.48 -1.17 34.00
C HIS A 22 -24.27 0.14 34.11
N PHE A 23 -24.29 0.95 33.04
CA PHE A 23 -25.25 2.04 32.93
C PHE A 23 -25.65 2.23 31.47
N LEU A 24 -26.69 1.50 31.09
CA LEU A 24 -27.60 1.84 29.99
C LEU A 24 -28.10 3.26 30.23
N LEU A 25 -27.82 4.16 29.28
CA LEU A 25 -28.70 5.19 28.70
C LEU A 25 -27.82 6.22 27.96
N ALA A 26 -28.28 6.55 26.76
CA ALA A 26 -27.63 7.43 25.80
C ALA A 26 -27.48 8.86 26.33
N GLU A 27 -26.28 9.42 26.20
CA GLU A 27 -25.97 10.85 26.06
C GLU A 27 -24.48 10.92 25.74
N ASP A 28 -24.08 11.73 24.76
CA ASP A 28 -22.72 11.81 24.24
C ASP A 28 -21.69 11.95 25.38
N LYS A 29 -20.89 10.90 25.60
CA LYS A 29 -19.93 10.84 26.71
C LYS A 29 -18.53 11.17 26.21
N TYR A 30 -18.10 12.41 26.43
CA TYR A 30 -16.67 12.74 26.46
C TYR A 30 -16.07 12.13 27.74
N ARG A 31 -15.09 11.24 27.60
CA ARG A 31 -14.45 10.58 28.74
C ARG A 31 -12.94 10.53 28.58
N ASP A 32 -12.23 11.33 29.37
CA ASP A 32 -10.78 11.24 29.51
C ASP A 32 -10.44 10.29 30.66
N PHE A 33 -9.80 9.15 30.36
CA PHE A 33 -9.30 8.24 31.39
C PHE A 33 -7.78 8.21 31.42
N ASN A 34 -7.20 8.50 32.59
CA ASN A 34 -5.75 8.51 32.79
C ASN A 34 -5.05 7.17 32.58
N ASN A 35 -5.77 6.05 32.43
CA ASN A 35 -5.14 4.73 32.37
C ASN A 35 -5.86 3.78 31.39
N ILE A 36 -7.13 3.47 31.64
CA ILE A 36 -7.90 2.57 30.77
C ILE A 36 -9.26 3.21 30.52
N ASN A 37 -9.59 3.44 29.26
CA ASN A 37 -10.95 3.71 28.82
C ASN A 37 -11.55 2.41 28.27
N VAL A 38 -12.68 1.99 28.82
CA VAL A 38 -13.48 0.91 28.25
C VAL A 38 -14.92 1.38 28.17
N GLY A 39 -15.53 1.26 26.99
CA GLY A 39 -16.95 1.50 26.85
C GLY A 39 -17.45 1.19 25.46
N ASP A 40 -18.65 0.63 25.39
CA ASP A 40 -19.36 0.41 24.13
C ASP A 40 -20.46 1.47 23.99
N SER A 41 -20.68 1.94 22.77
CA SER A 41 -21.70 2.96 22.50
C SER A 41 -22.46 2.70 21.20
N ASN A 42 -23.75 3.02 21.22
CA ASN A 42 -24.62 2.86 20.05
C ASN A 42 -24.55 4.04 19.07
N ASN A 43 -23.90 5.14 19.43
CA ASN A 43 -24.00 6.38 18.67
C ASN A 43 -22.62 7.02 18.45
N ILE A 44 -22.17 7.90 19.34
CA ILE A 44 -20.86 8.53 19.24
C ILE A 44 -20.14 8.25 20.55
N ASN A 45 -18.95 7.67 20.45
CA ASN A 45 -18.00 7.64 21.56
C ASN A 45 -16.84 8.57 21.26
N VAL A 46 -16.52 9.41 22.24
CA VAL A 46 -15.31 10.22 22.22
C VAL A 46 -14.57 9.99 23.53
N GLY A 47 -13.40 9.39 23.48
CA GLY A 47 -12.65 9.18 24.71
C GLY A 47 -11.19 8.83 24.48
N ASP A 48 -10.32 9.64 25.08
CA ASP A 48 -8.89 9.48 25.00
C ASP A 48 -8.37 8.74 26.24
N SER A 49 -7.27 8.01 26.05
CA SER A 49 -6.60 7.34 27.15
C SER A 49 -5.08 7.40 27.05
N ILE A 50 -4.41 7.44 28.19
CA ILE A 50 -2.94 7.38 28.18
C ILE A 50 -2.46 5.97 27.85
N ASN A 51 -3.07 4.91 28.40
CA ASN A 51 -2.53 3.56 28.27
C ASN A 51 -3.34 2.66 27.32
N ILE A 52 -4.64 2.48 27.56
CA ILE A 52 -5.46 1.56 26.79
C ILE A 52 -6.85 2.16 26.55
N ASN A 53 -7.25 2.30 25.28
CA ASN A 53 -8.63 2.59 24.88
C ASN A 53 -9.21 1.33 24.24
N VAL A 54 -10.34 0.83 24.74
CA VAL A 54 -11.03 -0.36 24.22
C VAL A 54 -12.52 -0.11 24.09
N GLY A 55 -13.11 -0.43 22.94
CA GLY A 55 -14.57 -0.47 22.81
C GLY A 55 -15.09 -0.75 21.41
N ASP A 56 -16.34 -1.23 21.34
CA ASP A 56 -17.04 -1.49 20.08
C ASP A 56 -18.17 -0.47 19.88
N PHE A 57 -18.27 0.10 18.67
CA PHE A 57 -19.16 1.23 18.41
C PHE A 57 -20.02 1.07 17.15
N ASN A 58 -21.32 1.33 17.26
CA ASN A 58 -22.23 1.15 16.12
C ASN A 58 -22.21 2.29 15.09
N ASN A 59 -21.69 3.48 15.42
CA ASN A 59 -21.72 4.61 14.48
C ASN A 59 -20.34 5.25 14.37
N ILE A 60 -19.93 6.05 15.36
CA ILE A 60 -18.66 6.77 15.29
C ILE A 60 -17.86 6.49 16.57
N ASN A 61 -16.63 6.02 16.40
CA ASN A 61 -15.62 6.03 17.44
C ASN A 61 -14.58 7.10 17.12
N VAL A 62 -14.30 7.95 18.10
CA VAL A 62 -13.15 8.86 18.08
C VAL A 62 -12.39 8.64 19.39
N GLY A 63 -11.14 8.23 19.31
CA GLY A 63 -10.36 8.08 20.53
C GLY A 63 -8.88 7.86 20.28
N ASP A 64 -8.09 8.69 20.92
CA ASP A 64 -6.64 8.62 20.84
C ASP A 64 -6.07 7.85 22.02
N SER A 65 -4.94 7.17 21.78
CA SER A 65 -4.19 6.58 22.88
C SER A 65 -2.68 6.71 22.73
N ILE A 66 -1.97 6.93 23.84
CA ILE A 66 -0.51 6.93 23.76
C ILE A 66 0.04 5.51 23.57
N ASN A 67 -0.56 4.47 24.16
CA ASN A 67 0.01 3.12 24.11
C ASN A 67 -0.76 2.11 23.25
N LYS A 68 -2.05 1.92 23.50
CA LYS A 68 -2.86 0.94 22.75
C LYS A 68 -4.27 1.45 22.52
N ASN A 69 -4.70 1.47 21.27
CA ASN A 69 -6.09 1.67 20.90
C ASN A 69 -6.58 0.36 20.27
N VAL A 70 -7.68 -0.17 20.80
CA VAL A 70 -8.34 -1.36 20.25
C VAL A 70 -9.82 -1.05 20.12
N GLY A 71 -10.32 -0.85 18.91
CA GLY A 71 -11.74 -0.54 18.78
C GLY A 71 -12.27 -0.71 17.39
N ASP A 72 -13.42 -1.37 17.32
CA ASP A 72 -14.13 -1.60 16.08
C ASP A 72 -15.30 -0.64 15.96
N SER A 73 -15.59 -0.22 14.73
CA SER A 73 -16.78 0.57 14.46
C SER A 73 -17.57 0.04 13.26
N ILE A 74 -18.89 0.15 13.29
CA ILE A 74 -19.68 -0.17 12.10
C ILE A 74 -19.51 0.92 11.03
N ASN A 75 -19.54 2.22 11.38
CA ASN A 75 -19.50 3.27 10.35
C ASN A 75 -18.15 3.99 10.25
N ILE A 76 -17.68 4.64 11.31
CA ILE A 76 -16.44 5.43 11.26
C ILE A 76 -15.61 5.17 12.51
N ASN A 77 -14.37 4.75 12.31
CA ASN A 77 -13.35 4.70 13.36
C ASN A 77 -12.29 5.77 13.06
N VAL A 78 -12.08 6.66 14.01
CA VAL A 78 -10.99 7.63 13.97
C VAL A 78 -10.19 7.49 15.25
N GLY A 79 -8.89 7.34 15.15
CA GLY A 79 -8.07 7.37 16.35
C GLY A 79 -6.60 7.24 16.04
N ASP A 80 -5.79 7.97 16.79
CA ASP A 80 -4.34 7.93 16.67
C ASP A 80 -3.73 7.12 17.80
N SER A 81 -2.59 6.47 17.52
CA SER A 81 -1.81 5.86 18.59
C SER A 81 -0.30 5.90 18.42
N ASN A 82 0.42 6.11 19.53
CA ASN A 82 1.89 6.16 19.46
C ASN A 82 2.55 4.77 19.40
N ASN A 83 1.83 3.67 19.62
CA ASN A 83 2.44 2.35 19.78
C ASN A 83 1.70 1.25 19.00
N ILE A 84 0.46 0.92 19.34
CA ILE A 84 -0.30 -0.13 18.65
C ILE A 84 -1.75 0.32 18.49
N ASN A 85 -2.24 0.31 17.26
CA ASN A 85 -3.66 0.37 16.97
C ASN A 85 -4.13 -0.94 16.34
N VAL A 86 -5.26 -1.43 16.82
CA VAL A 86 -5.99 -2.53 16.22
C VAL A 86 -7.45 -2.12 16.10
N GLY A 87 -7.99 -2.00 14.90
CA GLY A 87 -9.38 -1.61 14.79
C GLY A 87 -9.93 -1.76 13.39
N ASP A 88 -11.09 -2.37 13.31
CA ASP A 88 -11.78 -2.62 12.06
C ASP A 88 -12.94 -1.63 11.87
N SER A 89 -13.27 -1.34 10.61
CA SER A 89 -14.49 -0.61 10.31
C SER A 89 -15.28 -1.14 9.11
N ASN A 90 -16.61 -1.16 9.17
CA ASN A 90 -17.38 -1.53 7.98
C ASN A 90 -17.49 -0.40 6.94
N ASN A 91 -17.00 0.81 7.20
CA ASN A 91 -17.15 1.92 6.27
C ASN A 91 -15.86 2.75 6.14
N ILE A 92 -15.45 3.44 7.19
CA ILE A 92 -14.28 4.32 7.14
C ILE A 92 -13.40 4.13 8.37
N ASN A 93 -12.12 3.84 8.16
CA ASN A 93 -11.09 3.86 9.19
C ASN A 93 -10.06 4.95 8.85
N VAL A 94 -9.78 5.84 9.79
CA VAL A 94 -8.78 6.91 9.65
C VAL A 94 -7.91 6.98 10.89
N GLY A 95 -6.59 7.04 10.73
CA GLY A 95 -5.71 7.36 11.84
C GLY A 95 -4.24 7.37 11.49
N ASP A 96 -3.46 8.09 12.29
CA ASP A 96 -2.01 8.18 12.19
C ASP A 96 -1.35 7.39 13.33
N PHE A 97 -0.34 6.58 12.99
CA PHE A 97 0.24 5.66 13.97
C PHE A 97 1.76 5.60 13.93
N ASN A 98 2.38 5.68 15.12
CA ASN A 98 3.84 5.78 15.19
C ASN A 98 4.58 4.44 15.04
N LYS A 99 3.93 3.29 15.25
CA LYS A 99 4.64 2.00 15.31
C LYS A 99 3.98 0.84 14.56
N ILE A 100 2.78 0.43 14.98
CA ILE A 100 2.08 -0.68 14.34
C ILE A 100 0.60 -0.31 14.24
N ASN A 101 0.08 -0.35 13.02
CA ASN A 101 -1.35 -0.38 12.77
C ASN A 101 -1.72 -1.73 12.14
N VAL A 102 -2.80 -2.31 12.64
CA VAL A 102 -3.47 -3.46 12.03
C VAL A 102 -4.95 -3.12 11.99
N GLY A 103 -5.57 -3.12 10.82
CA GLY A 103 -7.00 -2.88 10.75
C GLY A 103 -7.53 -3.08 9.36
N ASP A 104 -8.74 -3.65 9.30
CA ASP A 104 -9.43 -3.94 8.06
C ASP A 104 -10.58 -2.97 7.87
N SER A 105 -10.89 -2.65 6.61
CA SER A 105 -12.10 -1.88 6.31
C SER A 105 -12.84 -2.35 5.07
N ASN A 106 -14.18 -2.32 5.16
CA ASN A 106 -15.01 -2.72 4.04
C ASN A 106 -15.09 -1.67 2.92
N ASN A 107 -14.72 -0.42 3.15
CA ASN A 107 -14.88 0.65 2.16
C ASN A 107 -13.64 1.53 2.02
N ILE A 108 -13.24 2.29 3.05
CA ILE A 108 -12.11 3.21 2.93
C ILE A 108 -11.24 3.14 4.18
N ASN A 109 -9.94 2.90 3.99
CA ASN A 109 -8.92 3.09 5.00
C ASN A 109 -7.92 4.16 4.56
N VAL A 110 -7.58 5.07 5.46
CA VAL A 110 -6.56 6.11 5.25
C VAL A 110 -5.71 6.22 6.50
N GLY A 111 -4.38 6.17 6.38
CA GLY A 111 -3.51 6.48 7.50
C GLY A 111 -2.05 6.67 7.14
N ASP A 112 -1.33 7.41 7.99
CA ASP A 112 0.13 7.57 7.89
C ASP A 112 0.82 6.80 9.03
N PHE A 113 1.92 6.11 8.70
CA PHE A 113 2.55 5.15 9.61
C PHE A 113 4.07 5.35 9.72
N ASN A 114 4.60 5.64 10.91
CA ASN A 114 6.06 5.80 11.06
C ASN A 114 6.85 4.48 11.01
N ASN A 115 6.20 3.32 11.03
CA ASN A 115 6.92 2.06 11.03
C ASN A 115 6.19 0.99 10.22
N ASN A 116 5.19 0.29 10.77
CA ASN A 116 4.51 -0.79 10.04
C ASN A 116 3.00 -0.57 9.93
N ASN A 117 2.44 -0.77 8.74
CA ASN A 117 1.02 -0.88 8.46
C ASN A 117 0.69 -2.22 7.82
N VAL A 118 -0.42 -2.83 8.25
CA VAL A 118 -0.98 -4.05 7.67
C VAL A 118 -2.50 -3.95 7.68
N GLY A 119 -3.15 -4.21 6.55
CA GLY A 119 -4.61 -4.33 6.52
C GLY A 119 -5.16 -4.80 5.19
N ASP A 120 -6.35 -5.40 5.23
CA ASP A 120 -7.08 -5.89 4.07
C ASP A 120 -8.35 -5.05 3.85
N PHE A 121 -8.61 -4.68 2.59
CA PHE A 121 -9.63 -3.69 2.26
C PHE A 121 -10.54 -4.09 1.10
N ASN A 122 -11.85 -3.93 1.26
CA ASN A 122 -12.78 -4.32 0.18
C ASN A 122 -12.92 -3.28 -0.95
N ASN A 123 -12.47 -2.04 -0.78
CA ASN A 123 -12.65 -1.03 -1.81
C ASN A 123 -11.42 -0.13 -1.95
N ILE A 124 -11.10 0.74 -0.99
CA ILE A 124 -9.95 1.65 -1.09
C ILE A 124 -9.06 1.54 0.15
N ASN A 125 -7.78 1.33 -0.08
CA ASN A 125 -6.72 1.51 0.91
C ASN A 125 -5.80 2.64 0.49
N VAL A 126 -5.46 3.52 1.43
CA VAL A 126 -4.41 4.53 1.29
C VAL A 126 -3.55 4.46 2.54
N GLY A 127 -2.27 4.13 2.39
CA GLY A 127 -1.38 4.02 3.53
C GLY A 127 0.07 4.35 3.21
N ASP A 128 0.66 5.28 3.94
CA ASP A 128 2.07 5.65 3.76
C ASP A 128 2.90 5.20 4.96
N SER A 129 4.07 4.60 4.72
CA SER A 129 4.94 4.15 5.81
C SER A 129 6.42 4.48 5.68
N ILE A 130 7.12 4.63 6.81
CA ILE A 130 8.59 4.72 6.74
C ILE A 130 9.22 3.34 6.55
N ASN A 131 8.73 2.29 7.21
CA ASN A 131 9.39 0.98 7.15
C ASN A 131 8.66 -0.03 6.27
N ILE A 132 7.43 -0.40 6.62
CA ILE A 132 6.69 -1.44 5.91
C ILE A 132 5.24 -1.02 5.76
N ASN A 133 4.76 -0.96 4.52
CA ASN A 133 3.35 -0.87 4.22
C ASN A 133 2.92 -2.17 3.54
N VAL A 134 1.93 -2.84 4.10
CA VAL A 134 1.28 -4.01 3.51
C VAL A 134 -0.21 -3.70 3.40
N GLY A 135 -0.74 -3.73 2.19
CA GLY A 135 -2.15 -3.46 1.96
C GLY A 135 -2.70 -4.25 0.80
N ASP A 136 -3.81 -4.96 1.03
CA ASP A 136 -4.51 -5.67 -0.03
C ASP A 136 -5.87 -5.01 -0.27
N SER A 137 -6.27 -4.87 -1.54
CA SER A 137 -7.58 -4.31 -1.87
C SER A 137 -8.33 -4.99 -3.02
N ASN A 138 -9.66 -5.04 -2.93
CA ASN A 138 -10.46 -5.49 -4.07
C ASN A 138 -10.62 -4.44 -5.18
N ASN A 139 -10.23 -3.18 -4.98
CA ASN A 139 -10.44 -2.14 -5.98
C ASN A 139 -9.22 -1.24 -6.14
N ILE A 140 -8.87 -0.45 -5.13
CA ILE A 140 -7.74 0.47 -5.21
C ILE A 140 -6.87 0.33 -3.95
N ASN A 141 -5.60 -0.01 -4.16
CA ASN A 141 -4.59 0.05 -3.12
C ASN A 141 -3.60 1.16 -3.48
N VAL A 142 -3.38 2.10 -2.57
CA VAL A 142 -2.39 3.15 -2.69
C VAL A 142 -1.46 3.05 -1.49
N GLY A 143 -0.17 2.91 -1.73
CA GLY A 143 0.78 2.92 -0.63
C GLY A 143 2.21 3.29 -0.99
N ASP A 144 2.81 4.12 -0.15
CA ASP A 144 4.22 4.50 -0.26
C ASP A 144 5.02 3.92 0.91
N SER A 145 6.27 3.53 0.65
CA SER A 145 7.22 3.33 1.73
C SER A 145 8.67 3.69 1.44
N ASN A 146 9.41 4.11 2.47
CA ASN A 146 10.87 4.26 2.33
C ASN A 146 11.61 2.91 2.28
N ASN A 147 10.99 1.78 2.61
CA ASN A 147 11.69 0.51 2.77
C ASN A 147 10.97 -0.63 2.03
N ILE A 148 9.81 -1.06 2.50
CA ILE A 148 9.08 -2.16 1.84
C ILE A 148 7.62 -1.77 1.66
N ASN A 149 7.17 -1.72 0.42
CA ASN A 149 5.77 -1.60 0.08
C ASN A 149 5.31 -2.91 -0.54
N VAL A 150 4.23 -3.48 -0.01
CA VAL A 150 3.58 -4.68 -0.52
C VAL A 150 2.12 -4.33 -0.77
N GLY A 151 1.69 -4.42 -2.01
CA GLY A 151 0.34 -4.06 -2.42
C GLY A 151 -0.26 -5.07 -3.37
N ASP A 152 -1.47 -5.55 -3.09
CA ASP A 152 -2.27 -6.30 -4.06
C ASP A 152 -3.56 -5.54 -4.37
N SER A 153 -3.94 -5.51 -5.65
CA SER A 153 -5.30 -5.13 -5.99
C SER A 153 -5.91 -5.84 -7.20
N ASN A 154 -7.23 -6.07 -7.12
CA ASN A 154 -7.97 -6.55 -8.28
C ASN A 154 -8.14 -5.51 -9.40
N ASN A 155 -7.94 -4.20 -9.16
CA ASN A 155 -8.12 -3.18 -10.20
C ASN A 155 -6.91 -2.23 -10.31
N ILE A 156 -6.64 -1.42 -9.29
CA ILE A 156 -5.57 -0.41 -9.36
C ILE A 156 -4.66 -0.54 -8.14
N ASN A 157 -3.40 -0.91 -8.37
CA ASN A 157 -2.37 -0.84 -7.35
C ASN A 157 -1.47 0.35 -7.69
N VAL A 158 -1.32 1.27 -6.74
CA VAL A 158 -0.35 2.36 -6.83
C VAL A 158 0.58 2.20 -5.66
N GLY A 159 1.87 1.99 -5.92
CA GLY A 159 2.79 2.01 -4.81
C GLY A 159 4.25 2.14 -5.16
N ASP A 160 4.91 2.95 -4.35
CA ASP A 160 6.30 3.35 -4.54
C ASP A 160 7.14 2.84 -3.37
N SER A 161 8.40 2.53 -3.65
CA SER A 161 9.37 2.38 -2.56
C SER A 161 10.81 2.69 -2.91
N ASN A 162 11.56 3.18 -1.91
CA ASN A 162 13.00 3.37 -2.09
C ASN A 162 13.81 2.07 -2.07
N ASN A 163 13.27 0.96 -1.57
CA ASN A 163 14.02 -0.30 -1.47
C ASN A 163 13.30 -1.45 -2.17
N ILE A 164 12.18 -1.94 -1.63
CA ILE A 164 11.49 -3.11 -2.19
C ILE A 164 10.02 -2.77 -2.41
N ASN A 165 9.59 -2.78 -3.65
CA ASN A 165 8.18 -2.72 -4.01
C ASN A 165 7.74 -4.10 -4.49
N VAL A 166 6.66 -4.61 -3.90
CA VAL A 166 5.99 -5.83 -4.37
C VAL A 166 4.55 -5.44 -4.67
N GLY A 167 4.18 -5.51 -5.93
CA GLY A 167 2.88 -5.04 -6.39
C GLY A 167 2.24 -6.06 -7.31
N ASP A 168 1.01 -6.48 -7.04
CA ASP A 168 0.24 -7.31 -7.97
C ASP A 168 -1.04 -6.57 -8.37
N SER A 169 -1.39 -6.63 -9.67
CA SER A 169 -2.70 -6.13 -10.09
C SER A 169 -3.28 -6.77 -11.34
N ASN A 170 -4.60 -6.89 -11.38
CA ASN A 170 -5.26 -7.42 -12.58
C ASN A 170 -5.45 -6.40 -13.71
N ASN A 171 -5.44 -5.08 -13.43
CA ASN A 171 -5.77 -4.07 -14.44
C ASN A 171 -4.71 -2.98 -14.61
N ILE A 172 -4.35 -2.26 -13.55
CA ILE A 172 -3.37 -1.17 -13.62
C ILE A 172 -2.47 -1.23 -12.38
N ASN A 173 -1.16 -1.35 -12.62
CA ASN A 173 -0.16 -1.06 -11.62
C ASN A 173 0.57 0.24 -11.98
N VAL A 174 0.83 1.07 -10.97
CA VAL A 174 1.69 2.23 -11.07
C VAL A 174 2.65 2.20 -9.89
N GLY A 175 3.95 2.17 -10.13
CA GLY A 175 4.88 2.12 -9.02
C GLY A 175 6.34 2.17 -9.41
N ASP A 176 7.11 2.96 -8.67
CA ASP A 176 8.55 3.10 -8.86
C ASP A 176 9.33 2.36 -7.77
N SER A 177 10.51 1.85 -8.13
CA SER A 177 11.46 1.40 -7.12
C SER A 177 12.92 1.67 -7.45
N ILE A 178 13.70 1.98 -6.42
CA ILE A 178 15.14 2.18 -6.60
C ILE A 178 15.90 0.85 -6.62
N ASN A 179 15.60 -0.09 -5.72
CA ASN A 179 16.42 -1.30 -5.56
C ASN A 179 15.81 -2.57 -6.14
N ILE A 180 14.58 -2.93 -5.75
CA ILE A 180 13.92 -4.16 -6.20
C ILE A 180 12.44 -3.87 -6.41
N ASN A 181 11.94 -4.22 -7.59
CA ASN A 181 10.52 -4.33 -7.86
C ASN A 181 10.17 -5.76 -8.28
N VAL A 182 9.04 -6.27 -7.77
CA VAL A 182 8.50 -7.59 -8.10
C VAL A 182 6.99 -7.48 -8.29
N GLY A 183 6.44 -8.05 -9.37
CA GLY A 183 4.99 -8.05 -9.56
C GLY A 183 4.48 -8.89 -10.73
N ASP A 184 3.20 -9.25 -10.69
CA ASP A 184 2.47 -9.85 -11.80
C ASP A 184 1.31 -8.93 -12.23
N PHE A 185 1.32 -8.53 -13.50
CA PHE A 185 0.41 -7.55 -14.07
C PHE A 185 -0.31 -8.07 -15.31
N ASN A 186 -1.61 -8.34 -15.15
CA ASN A 186 -2.43 -8.87 -16.24
C ASN A 186 -2.70 -7.88 -17.38
N ASN A 187 -2.44 -6.58 -17.20
CA ASN A 187 -2.83 -5.58 -18.19
C ASN A 187 -1.80 -4.45 -18.33
N ASN A 188 -1.91 -3.37 -17.56
CA ASN A 188 -1.01 -2.22 -17.70
C ASN A 188 -0.10 -2.07 -16.47
N ASN A 189 1.20 -1.90 -16.72
CA ASN A 189 2.17 -1.49 -15.71
C ASN A 189 2.81 -0.17 -16.12
N VAL A 190 3.03 0.72 -15.15
CA VAL A 190 3.73 1.98 -15.34
C VAL A 190 4.70 2.19 -14.18
N GLY A 191 6.00 2.32 -14.44
CA GLY A 191 6.97 2.53 -13.37
C GLY A 191 8.42 2.53 -13.81
N ASP A 192 9.25 3.31 -13.13
CA ASP A 192 10.69 3.38 -13.36
C ASP A 192 11.46 2.54 -12.32
N PHE A 193 12.41 1.73 -12.80
CA PHE A 193 13.13 0.75 -11.99
C PHE A 193 14.65 0.86 -12.16
N ASN A 194 15.36 1.18 -11.08
CA ASN A 194 16.79 1.45 -11.19
C ASN A 194 17.69 0.21 -11.16
N ASN A 195 17.31 -0.85 -10.44
CA ASN A 195 18.25 -1.92 -10.14
C ASN A 195 17.79 -3.32 -10.53
N ILE A 196 16.83 -3.94 -9.83
CA ILE A 196 16.28 -5.25 -10.21
C ILE A 196 14.79 -5.09 -10.39
N ASN A 197 14.30 -5.44 -11.58
CA ASN A 197 12.88 -5.55 -11.88
C ASN A 197 12.57 -7.01 -12.22
N VAL A 198 11.55 -7.58 -11.59
CA VAL A 198 11.05 -8.93 -11.89
C VAL A 198 9.55 -8.85 -12.09
N GLU A 199 9.10 -8.80 -13.34
CA GLU A 199 7.70 -8.56 -13.65
C GLU A 199 7.19 -9.50 -14.72
N ASP A 200 5.94 -9.93 -14.59
CA ASP A 200 5.22 -10.54 -15.71
C ASP A 200 4.15 -9.57 -16.19
N SER A 201 4.12 -9.27 -17.50
CA SER A 201 3.19 -8.30 -18.07
C SER A 201 2.54 -8.76 -19.39
N ILE A 202 1.21 -8.64 -19.50
CA ILE A 202 0.49 -9.18 -20.68
C ILE A 202 0.20 -8.13 -21.77
N ASN A 203 -0.07 -6.86 -21.43
CA ASN A 203 -0.52 -5.87 -22.43
C ASN A 203 0.44 -4.69 -22.65
N ILE A 204 0.59 -3.81 -21.66
CA ILE A 204 1.40 -2.59 -21.84
C ILE A 204 2.27 -2.39 -20.62
N ASN A 205 3.58 -2.42 -20.81
CA ASN A 205 4.55 -1.94 -19.82
C ASN A 205 5.07 -0.57 -20.28
N VAL A 206 5.10 0.41 -19.36
CA VAL A 206 5.67 1.74 -19.62
C VAL A 206 6.64 2.10 -18.50
N GLY A 207 7.91 2.25 -18.81
CA GLY A 207 8.89 2.50 -17.76
C GLY A 207 10.33 2.30 -18.18
N ASP A 208 11.24 2.98 -17.49
CA ASP A 208 12.66 2.84 -17.69
C ASP A 208 13.27 1.79 -16.75
N SER A 209 14.21 0.98 -17.24
CA SER A 209 14.93 -0.03 -16.43
C SER A 209 16.45 -0.02 -16.63
N ASN A 210 17.22 0.20 -15.55
CA ASN A 210 18.66 0.51 -15.69
C ASN A 210 19.65 -0.65 -15.53
N ASN A 211 19.28 -1.79 -14.94
CA ASN A 211 20.25 -2.83 -14.55
C ASN A 211 19.84 -4.26 -14.94
N ILE A 212 18.91 -4.89 -14.21
CA ILE A 212 18.48 -6.26 -14.49
C ILE A 212 16.97 -6.24 -14.56
N ASN A 213 16.43 -6.52 -15.74
CA ASN A 213 15.02 -6.79 -15.94
C ASN A 213 14.83 -8.29 -16.19
N VAL A 214 14.04 -8.96 -15.36
CA VAL A 214 13.59 -10.32 -15.60
C VAL A 214 12.11 -10.22 -15.90
N GLU A 215 11.73 -10.36 -17.17
CA GLU A 215 10.36 -10.11 -17.59
C GLU A 215 9.93 -11.06 -18.69
N ASP A 216 8.75 -11.66 -18.50
CA ASP A 216 7.98 -12.25 -19.59
C ASP A 216 6.91 -11.23 -20.01
N SER A 217 7.06 -10.68 -21.22
CA SER A 217 6.14 -9.65 -21.72
C SER A 217 5.53 -9.96 -23.07
N ASN A 218 4.24 -9.65 -23.17
CA ASN A 218 3.46 -9.72 -24.39
C ASN A 218 2.97 -8.32 -24.80
N ASN A 219 2.78 -8.11 -26.11
CA ASN A 219 2.21 -6.91 -26.72
C ASN A 219 3.10 -5.66 -26.82
N ILE A 220 3.19 -4.78 -25.82
CA ILE A 220 3.89 -3.48 -25.97
C ILE A 220 4.71 -3.15 -24.72
N ASN A 221 5.98 -2.82 -24.91
CA ASN A 221 6.84 -2.21 -23.90
C ASN A 221 7.33 -0.84 -24.42
N VAL A 222 7.16 0.20 -23.62
CA VAL A 222 7.58 1.57 -23.94
C VAL A 222 8.51 2.08 -22.84
N GLY A 223 9.74 2.40 -23.19
CA GLY A 223 10.71 2.93 -22.24
C GLY A 223 12.12 2.59 -22.65
N ASP A 224 13.06 3.11 -21.86
CA ASP A 224 14.46 2.87 -22.06
C ASP A 224 14.91 1.71 -21.16
N SER A 225 15.84 0.91 -21.66
CA SER A 225 16.48 -0.06 -20.79
C SER A 225 17.97 -0.16 -21.03
N ASN A 226 18.68 -0.58 -19.98
CA ASN A 226 20.13 -0.76 -19.98
C ASN A 226 20.52 -2.08 -19.32
N ASN A 227 21.71 -2.57 -19.71
CA ASN A 227 22.43 -3.71 -19.10
C ASN A 227 21.92 -5.12 -19.43
N ILE A 228 20.93 -5.67 -18.73
CA ILE A 228 20.55 -7.10 -18.86
C ILE A 228 19.02 -7.27 -18.85
N ASN A 229 18.49 -7.93 -19.88
CA ASN A 229 17.12 -8.45 -19.88
C ASN A 229 17.14 -9.98 -19.94
N VAL A 230 16.33 -10.64 -19.14
CA VAL A 230 16.16 -12.10 -19.15
C VAL A 230 14.67 -12.42 -19.22
N GLY A 231 14.27 -13.31 -20.11
CA GLY A 231 12.87 -13.73 -20.25
C GLY A 231 12.43 -13.83 -21.70
N ASP A 232 11.15 -14.13 -21.89
CA ASP A 232 10.54 -14.32 -23.19
C ASP A 232 9.74 -13.07 -23.59
N PHE A 233 10.09 -12.50 -24.74
CA PHE A 233 9.49 -11.27 -25.22
C PHE A 233 8.77 -11.55 -26.54
N ASN A 234 7.46 -11.28 -26.58
CA ASN A 234 6.64 -11.29 -27.78
C ASN A 234 5.93 -9.93 -27.93
N ASN A 235 6.72 -8.87 -28.15
CA ASN A 235 6.23 -7.51 -27.97
C ASN A 235 6.76 -6.50 -29.00
N ILE A 236 6.14 -5.32 -29.00
CA ILE A 236 6.64 -4.11 -29.65
C ILE A 236 7.40 -3.32 -28.59
N ASN A 237 8.70 -3.16 -28.75
CA ASN A 237 9.53 -2.31 -27.91
C ASN A 237 9.69 -0.94 -28.55
N VAL A 238 9.37 0.13 -27.82
CA VAL A 238 9.54 1.53 -28.26
C VAL A 238 10.41 2.27 -27.25
N GLY A 239 11.57 2.77 -27.69
CA GLY A 239 12.54 3.46 -26.82
C GLY A 239 13.98 3.10 -27.14
N ASP A 240 14.90 3.45 -26.25
CA ASP A 240 16.32 3.22 -26.40
C ASP A 240 16.78 2.05 -25.52
N PHE A 241 17.39 1.04 -26.13
CA PHE A 241 17.74 -0.21 -25.44
C PHE A 241 19.20 -0.57 -25.65
N ASN A 242 20.00 -0.57 -24.58
CA ASN A 242 21.42 -0.95 -24.56
C ASN A 242 21.68 -2.17 -23.67
N ASN A 243 21.20 -3.35 -24.10
CA ASN A 243 21.07 -4.50 -23.20
C ASN A 243 21.66 -5.79 -23.79
N ASN A 244 22.14 -6.64 -22.90
CA ASN A 244 22.36 -8.05 -23.17
C ASN A 244 21.06 -8.80 -22.84
N ASN A 245 20.44 -9.40 -23.84
CA ASN A 245 19.19 -10.13 -23.68
C ASN A 245 19.43 -11.64 -23.73
N VAL A 246 18.82 -12.38 -22.82
CA VAL A 246 18.86 -13.85 -22.74
C VAL A 246 17.43 -14.39 -22.70
N GLY A 247 17.06 -15.25 -23.66
CA GLY A 247 15.70 -15.80 -23.78
C GLY A 247 15.22 -15.84 -25.22
N ASP A 248 13.91 -16.02 -25.43
CA ASP A 248 13.31 -16.04 -26.75
C ASP A 248 12.67 -14.68 -27.10
N PHE A 249 12.95 -14.17 -28.30
CA PHE A 249 12.53 -12.82 -28.71
C PHE A 249 11.79 -12.81 -30.04
N ASN A 250 10.49 -12.50 -30.05
CA ASN A 250 9.72 -12.20 -31.25
C ASN A 250 9.22 -10.76 -31.24
N ASN A 251 10.11 -9.82 -31.54
CA ASN A 251 9.86 -8.41 -31.27
C ASN A 251 9.90 -7.50 -32.50
N ILE A 252 9.08 -6.45 -32.47
CA ILE A 252 9.26 -5.26 -33.30
C ILE A 252 9.89 -4.19 -32.42
N ASN A 253 11.02 -3.65 -32.84
CA ASN A 253 11.81 -2.69 -32.08
C ASN A 253 11.77 -1.34 -32.83
N VAL A 254 11.34 -0.26 -32.17
CA VAL A 254 11.28 1.11 -32.71
C VAL A 254 12.10 2.06 -31.82
N GLY A 255 13.16 2.67 -32.34
CA GLY A 255 14.11 3.48 -31.54
C GLY A 255 15.58 3.12 -31.80
N ASP A 256 16.46 3.41 -30.84
CA ASP A 256 17.88 3.09 -30.91
C ASP A 256 18.22 1.82 -30.10
N PHE A 257 18.88 0.85 -30.76
CA PHE A 257 19.14 -0.47 -30.17
C PHE A 257 20.62 -0.83 -30.26
N ASN A 258 21.28 -1.05 -29.12
CA ASN A 258 22.58 -1.72 -29.05
C ASN A 258 22.44 -2.99 -28.21
N LYS A 259 22.15 -4.13 -28.86
CA LYS A 259 21.80 -5.37 -28.16
C LYS A 259 22.77 -6.52 -28.44
N ILE A 260 23.06 -7.32 -27.41
CA ILE A 260 23.58 -8.68 -27.56
C ILE A 260 22.46 -9.64 -27.21
N ASN A 261 22.11 -10.58 -28.08
CA ASN A 261 21.03 -11.53 -27.85
C ASN A 261 21.59 -12.96 -27.76
N VAL A 262 21.17 -13.71 -26.75
CA VAL A 262 21.49 -15.13 -26.56
C VAL A 262 20.17 -15.90 -26.47
N GLY A 263 19.87 -16.72 -27.48
CA GLY A 263 18.59 -17.44 -27.62
C GLY A 263 17.99 -17.33 -29.02
N ASP A 264 16.75 -17.79 -29.19
CA ASP A 264 16.07 -17.71 -30.48
C ASP A 264 15.49 -16.31 -30.68
N SER A 265 15.62 -15.76 -31.89
CA SER A 265 15.18 -14.38 -32.12
C SER A 265 14.59 -14.16 -33.51
N ASN A 266 13.36 -13.67 -33.59
CA ASN A 266 12.75 -13.09 -34.78
C ASN A 266 12.49 -11.59 -34.55
N LYS A 267 13.23 -10.71 -35.22
CA LYS A 267 13.18 -9.27 -34.94
C LYS A 267 12.96 -8.42 -36.18
N ILE A 268 12.13 -7.38 -36.03
CA ILE A 268 12.05 -6.26 -36.97
C ILE A 268 12.55 -5.01 -36.25
N ASN A 269 13.62 -4.39 -36.71
CA ASN A 269 14.14 -3.14 -36.14
C ASN A 269 13.83 -1.96 -37.05
N VAL A 270 13.26 -0.89 -36.49
CA VAL A 270 12.96 0.39 -37.14
C VAL A 270 13.71 1.48 -36.39
N GLY A 271 14.78 2.02 -37.00
CA GLY A 271 15.69 2.97 -36.34
C GLY A 271 17.16 2.54 -36.39
N VAL A 272 18.00 3.09 -35.52
CA VAL A 272 19.42 2.74 -35.47
C VAL A 272 19.57 1.43 -34.70
N SER A 273 20.22 0.42 -35.28
CA SER A 273 20.42 -0.87 -34.60
C SER A 273 21.81 -1.45 -34.81
N ASN A 274 22.47 -1.80 -33.70
CA ASN A 274 23.68 -2.59 -33.64
C ASN A 274 23.41 -3.86 -32.81
N ASN A 275 23.16 -4.97 -33.50
CA ASN A 275 22.77 -6.23 -32.86
C ASN A 275 23.84 -7.32 -33.07
N ILE A 276 24.22 -7.99 -31.99
CA ILE A 276 24.98 -9.24 -32.01
C ILE A 276 24.05 -10.36 -31.56
N ASN A 277 23.90 -11.42 -32.34
CA ASN A 277 23.04 -12.57 -31.99
C ASN A 277 23.86 -13.84 -31.84
N VAL A 278 23.55 -14.62 -30.82
CA VAL A 278 24.10 -15.95 -30.54
C VAL A 278 22.92 -16.92 -30.37
N GLY A 279 22.60 -17.69 -31.40
CA GLY A 279 21.41 -18.54 -31.50
C GLY A 279 20.97 -18.71 -32.96
N ASP A 280 19.66 -18.91 -33.20
CA ASP A 280 19.05 -18.96 -34.54
C ASP A 280 18.27 -17.67 -34.86
N PRO A 281 18.93 -16.60 -35.36
CA PRO A 281 18.27 -15.32 -35.59
C PRO A 281 17.63 -15.18 -36.99
N ASN A 282 16.41 -14.61 -37.04
CA ASN A 282 15.82 -14.01 -38.24
C ASN A 282 15.60 -12.51 -38.01
N ASN A 283 16.46 -11.66 -38.56
CA ASN A 283 16.39 -10.21 -38.37
C ASN A 283 16.09 -9.45 -39.67
N ILE A 284 15.17 -8.49 -39.58
CA ILE A 284 14.87 -7.51 -40.63
C ILE A 284 15.17 -6.12 -40.06
N ASN A 285 16.00 -5.34 -40.75
CA ASN A 285 16.29 -3.96 -40.37
C ASN A 285 15.68 -3.00 -41.41
N VAL A 286 14.89 -2.04 -40.93
CA VAL A 286 14.30 -0.94 -41.70
C VAL A 286 14.93 0.36 -41.18
N GLY A 287 15.65 1.05 -42.07
CA GLY A 287 16.28 2.34 -41.75
C GLY A 287 15.32 3.51 -41.84
#